data_AF-A0A2J4PA88-F1
#
_entry.id   AF-A0A2J4PA88-F1
#
_cell.length_a   1.000
_cell.length_b   1.000
_cell.length_c   1.000
_cell.angle_alpha   90.00
_cell.angle_beta   90.00
_cell.angle_gamma   90.00
#
_symmetry.space_group_name_H-M   'P 1'
#
loop_
_entity.id
_entity.type
_entity.pdbx_description
1 polymer ?
#
loop_
_entity_poly.entity_id
_entity_poly.type
_entity_poly.pdbx_seq_one_letter_code
_entity_poly.pdbx_strand_id
1 'polypeptide(L)'
;MSPLCPCGSALEYSSCCQPYLAGAQLAPDPSQLMRSRYSAFVMKDADYLIKTWHPSCQAQQFRADLENGFTRTQWQGLTVFASETGKNPDEGFV
;
A
#
# COMPACT_ATOMS: atom_id res chain seq x y z
N MET A 1 -18.11 -9.97 -9.80
CA MET A 1 -17.69 -8.57 -9.74
C MET A 1 -16.95 -8.38 -8.43
N SER A 2 -15.66 -8.04 -8.52
CA SER A 2 -14.86 -7.72 -7.33
C SER A 2 -15.29 -6.36 -6.79
N PRO A 3 -15.23 -6.10 -5.48
CA PRO A 3 -15.49 -4.77 -4.94
C PRO A 3 -14.51 -3.75 -5.54
N LEU A 4 -14.91 -2.48 -5.56
CA LEU A 4 -14.00 -1.39 -5.90
C LEU A 4 -12.79 -1.38 -4.97
N CYS A 5 -11.65 -1.00 -5.51
CA CYS A 5 -10.41 -0.93 -4.76
C CYS A 5 -10.50 0.19 -3.70
N PRO A 6 -10.14 -0.08 -2.44
CA PRO A 6 -10.24 0.93 -1.37
C PRO A 6 -9.27 2.10 -1.58
N CYS A 7 -8.26 1.98 -2.44
CA CYS A 7 -7.26 3.03 -2.67
C CYS A 7 -7.77 4.28 -3.42
N GLY A 8 -9.08 4.37 -3.70
CA GLY A 8 -9.68 5.53 -4.37
C GLY A 8 -9.35 5.64 -5.86
N SER A 9 -8.96 4.54 -6.52
CA SER A 9 -8.69 4.52 -7.97
C SER A 9 -9.95 4.38 -8.84
N ALA A 10 -11.10 4.09 -8.24
CA ALA A 10 -12.35 3.72 -8.91
C ALA A 10 -12.27 2.47 -9.82
N LEU A 11 -11.17 1.72 -9.75
CA LEU A 11 -11.02 0.42 -10.43
C LEU A 11 -11.48 -0.71 -9.51
N GLU A 12 -11.84 -1.86 -10.09
CA GLU A 12 -12.06 -3.08 -9.31
C GLU A 12 -10.78 -3.53 -8.60
N TYR A 13 -10.90 -4.08 -7.39
CA TYR A 13 -9.76 -4.53 -6.60
C TYR A 13 -8.84 -5.50 -7.35
N SER A 14 -9.42 -6.44 -8.11
CA SER A 14 -8.70 -7.43 -8.91
C SER A 14 -7.83 -6.84 -10.01
N SER A 15 -8.23 -5.68 -10.54
CA SER A 15 -7.52 -4.98 -11.61
C SER A 15 -6.69 -3.81 -11.09
N CYS A 16 -6.60 -3.63 -9.77
CA CYS A 16 -5.89 -2.52 -9.15
C CYS A 16 -4.87 -3.01 -8.13
N CYS A 17 -5.22 -3.13 -6.84
CA CYS A 17 -4.24 -3.44 -5.79
C CYS A 17 -4.04 -4.94 -5.56
N GLN A 18 -4.97 -5.81 -5.95
CA GLN A 18 -4.87 -7.26 -5.72
C GLN A 18 -3.57 -7.87 -6.27
N PRO A 19 -3.12 -7.59 -7.52
CA PRO A 19 -1.91 -8.21 -8.05
C PRO A 19 -0.66 -7.89 -7.21
N TYR A 20 -0.60 -6.69 -6.63
CA TYR A 20 0.51 -6.28 -5.78
C TYR A 20 0.44 -6.93 -4.40
N LEU A 21 -0.74 -6.94 -3.76
CA LEU A 21 -0.92 -7.59 -2.45
C LEU A 21 -0.68 -9.09 -2.52
N ALA A 22 -1.12 -9.74 -3.60
CA ALA A 22 -0.87 -11.16 -3.86
C ALA A 22 0.61 -11.47 -4.19
N GLY A 23 1.45 -10.43 -4.38
CA GLY A 23 2.84 -10.60 -4.79
C GLY A 23 3.03 -11.07 -6.23
N ALA A 24 1.99 -11.02 -7.06
CA ALA A 24 2.04 -11.39 -8.46
C ALA A 24 2.74 -10.32 -9.32
N GLN A 25 2.68 -9.06 -8.90
CA GLN A 25 3.34 -7.94 -9.55
C GLN A 25 4.02 -7.02 -8.52
N LEU A 26 5.07 -6.32 -8.94
CA LEU A 26 5.64 -5.22 -8.17
C LEU A 26 4.96 -3.91 -8.54
N ALA A 27 4.83 -3.00 -7.58
CA ALA A 27 4.31 -1.67 -7.86
C ALA A 27 5.28 -0.93 -8.80
N PRO A 28 4.80 -0.40 -9.95
CA PRO A 28 5.66 0.20 -10.96
C PRO A 28 6.14 1.62 -10.59
N ASP A 29 5.44 2.31 -9.70
CA ASP A 29 5.71 3.70 -9.33
C ASP A 29 5.34 3.99 -7.86
N PRO A 30 5.82 5.12 -7.28
CA PRO A 30 5.56 5.47 -5.89
C PRO A 30 4.07 5.59 -5.56
N SER A 31 3.27 6.16 -6.48
CA SER A 31 1.83 6.34 -6.27
C SER A 31 1.09 5.01 -6.19
N GLN A 32 1.47 4.05 -7.02
CA GLN A 32 0.91 2.71 -7.01
C GLN A 32 1.33 1.92 -5.77
N LEU A 33 2.57 2.10 -5.30
CA LEU A 33 3.04 1.51 -4.03
C LEU A 33 2.29 2.10 -2.83
N MET A 34 2.03 3.40 -2.82
CA MET A 34 1.23 4.05 -1.78
C MET A 34 -0.19 3.49 -1.76
N ARG A 35 -0.84 3.43 -2.93
CA ARG A 35 -2.21 2.90 -3.08
C ARG A 35 -2.34 1.44 -2.65
N SER A 36 -1.36 0.60 -2.99
CA SER A 36 -1.36 -0.81 -2.55
C SER A 36 -1.17 -0.91 -1.04
N ARG A 37 -0.25 -0.14 -0.44
CA ARG A 37 -0.05 -0.11 1.01
C ARG A 37 -1.30 0.39 1.75
N TYR A 38 -1.95 1.43 1.24
CA TYR A 38 -3.25 1.87 1.77
C TYR A 38 -4.26 0.73 1.76
N SER A 39 -4.39 0.02 0.63
CA SER A 39 -5.30 -1.13 0.52
C SER A 39 -4.95 -2.24 1.51
N ALA A 40 -3.66 -2.48 1.75
CA ALA A 40 -3.20 -3.43 2.75
C ALA A 40 -3.57 -3.03 4.18
N PHE A 41 -3.54 -1.73 4.53
CA PHE A 41 -4.08 -1.26 5.80
C PHE A 41 -5.59 -1.52 5.94
N VAL A 42 -6.37 -1.29 4.88
CA VAL A 42 -7.82 -1.56 4.88
C VAL A 42 -8.11 -3.07 5.01
N MET A 43 -7.34 -3.89 4.29
CA MET A 43 -7.48 -5.36 4.28
C MET A 43 -6.78 -6.05 5.47
N LYS A 44 -6.08 -5.29 6.32
CA LYS A 44 -5.32 -5.78 7.49
C LYS A 44 -4.19 -6.74 7.13
N ASP A 45 -3.53 -6.50 6.01
CA ASP A 45 -2.42 -7.30 5.49
C ASP A 45 -1.08 -6.75 6.01
N ALA A 46 -0.70 -7.17 7.21
CA ALA A 46 0.56 -6.79 7.84
C ALA A 46 1.78 -7.33 7.07
N ASP A 47 1.67 -8.50 6.45
CA ASP A 47 2.77 -9.14 5.74
C ASP A 47 3.19 -8.32 4.53
N TYR A 48 2.22 -7.86 3.73
CA TYR A 48 2.47 -6.97 2.61
C TYR A 48 3.06 -5.62 3.05
N LEU A 49 2.51 -5.04 4.13
CA LEU A 49 3.02 -3.79 4.67
C LEU A 49 4.49 -3.93 5.06
N ILE A 50 4.85 -4.95 5.85
CA ILE A 50 6.22 -5.17 6.30
C ILE A 50 7.16 -5.43 5.13
N LYS A 51 6.74 -6.26 4.17
CA LYS A 51 7.54 -6.61 2.98
C LYS A 51 7.87 -5.42 2.09
N THR A 52 7.03 -4.37 2.10
CA THR A 52 7.18 -3.19 1.24
C THR A 52 7.86 -2.01 1.92
N TRP A 53 8.33 -2.16 3.16
CA TRP A 53 9.21 -1.16 3.78
C TRP A 53 10.63 -1.31 3.25
N HIS A 54 11.39 -0.22 3.30
CA HIS A 54 12.81 -0.28 3.01
C HIS A 54 13.52 -1.21 4.01
N PRO A 55 14.48 -2.05 3.59
CA PRO A 55 15.12 -3.04 4.47
C PRO A 55 15.78 -2.43 5.72
N SER A 56 16.27 -1.19 5.64
CA SER A 56 16.89 -0.50 6.78
C SER A 56 15.90 -0.15 7.90
N CYS A 57 14.60 -0.15 7.65
CA CYS A 57 13.59 0.21 8.63
C CYS A 57 13.28 -0.91 9.64
N GLN A 58 13.79 -2.13 9.41
CA GLN A 58 13.56 -3.30 10.27
C GLN A 58 12.07 -3.52 10.60
N ALA A 59 11.20 -3.39 9.59
CA ALA A 59 9.75 -3.22 9.75
C ALA A 59 9.05 -4.34 10.55
N GLN A 60 9.62 -5.54 10.59
CA GLN A 60 9.09 -6.66 11.34
C GLN A 60 8.90 -6.35 12.83
N GLN A 61 9.72 -5.48 13.41
CA GLN A 61 9.60 -5.08 14.83
C GLN A 61 8.29 -4.33 15.13
N PHE A 62 7.66 -3.71 14.13
CA PHE A 62 6.43 -2.94 14.28
C PHE A 62 5.15 -3.75 13.98
N ARG A 63 5.26 -5.07 13.77
CA ARG A 63 4.12 -5.92 13.43
C ARG A 63 2.98 -5.80 14.44
N ALA A 64 3.29 -5.90 15.73
CA ALA A 64 2.29 -5.83 16.78
C ALA A 64 1.54 -4.49 16.77
N ASP A 65 2.26 -3.38 16.53
CA ASP A 65 1.66 -2.05 16.45
C ASP A 65 0.76 -1.88 15.21
N LEU A 66 1.18 -2.44 14.06
CA LEU A 66 0.36 -2.47 12.83
C LEU A 66 -0.95 -3.23 13.08
N GLU A 67 -0.87 -4.44 13.63
CA GLU A 67 -2.03 -5.29 13.92
C GLU A 67 -2.97 -4.63 14.93
N ASN A 68 -2.43 -3.98 15.95
CA ASN A 68 -3.20 -3.18 16.90
C ASN A 68 -3.84 -1.93 16.26
N GLY A 69 -3.20 -1.36 15.23
CA GLY A 69 -3.75 -0.23 14.47
C GLY A 69 -4.99 -0.62 13.67
N PHE A 70 -5.00 -1.81 13.07
CA PHE A 70 -6.10 -2.29 12.21
C PHE A 70 -7.46 -2.36 12.90
N THR A 71 -7.51 -2.53 14.22
CA THR A 71 -8.75 -2.60 14.99
C THR A 71 -9.25 -1.22 15.44
N ARG A 72 -8.35 -0.24 15.49
CA ARG A 72 -8.60 1.11 16.02
C ARG A 72 -8.81 2.15 14.93
N THR A 73 -8.40 1.86 13.70
CA THR A 73 -8.46 2.80 12.58
C THR A 73 -9.51 2.37 11.56
N GLN A 74 -10.47 3.25 11.31
CA GLN A 74 -11.42 3.11 10.21
C GLN A 74 -10.96 3.97 9.02
N TRP A 75 -10.55 3.32 7.95
CA TRP A 75 -10.10 3.98 6.71
C TRP A 75 -11.29 4.39 5.84
N GLN A 76 -11.37 5.68 5.47
CA GLN A 76 -12.52 6.25 4.76
C GLN A 76 -12.30 6.43 3.25
N GLY A 77 -11.07 6.73 2.86
CA GLY A 77 -10.67 6.87 1.46
C GLY A 77 -9.23 7.35 1.33
N LEU A 78 -8.73 7.38 0.09
CA LEU A 78 -7.42 7.89 -0.27
C LEU A 78 -7.53 8.78 -1.52
N THR A 79 -6.93 9.96 -1.44
CA THR A 79 -6.72 10.85 -2.59
C THR A 79 -5.22 11.12 -2.70
N VAL A 80 -4.62 10.79 -3.86
CA VAL A 80 -3.24 11.14 -4.19
C VAL A 80 -3.25 12.45 -4.95
N PHE A 81 -2.54 13.46 -4.46
CA PHE A 81 -2.49 14.80 -5.08
C PHE A 81 -1.34 14.96 -6.06
N ALA A 82 -0.18 14.37 -5.76
CA ALA A 82 1.02 14.45 -6.57
C ALA A 82 1.81 13.15 -6.46
N SER A 83 2.68 12.92 -7.44
CA SER A 83 3.75 11.94 -7.35
C SER A 83 4.88 12.40 -8.26
N GLU A 84 6.11 12.30 -7.77
CA GLU A 84 7.28 12.89 -8.41
C GLU A 84 8.47 11.92 -8.32
N THR A 85 9.33 11.95 -9.33
CA THR A 85 10.63 11.28 -9.28
C THR A 85 11.56 12.04 -8.35
N GLY A 86 12.36 11.31 -7.56
CA GLY A 86 13.35 11.92 -6.69
C GLY A 86 14.57 12.43 -7.42
N LYS A 87 15.58 12.83 -6.65
CA LYS A 87 16.85 13.31 -7.23
C LYS A 87 17.66 12.17 -7.83
N ASN A 88 17.50 10.97 -7.25
CA ASN A 88 18.15 9.76 -7.69
C ASN A 88 17.17 8.88 -8.48
N PRO A 89 17.64 8.05 -9.44
CA PRO A 89 16.78 7.14 -10.20
C PRO A 89 15.97 6.16 -9.34
N ASP A 90 16.50 5.81 -8.15
CA ASP A 90 15.90 4.85 -7.22
C ASP A 90 15.08 5.53 -6.10
N GLU A 91 14.74 6.81 -6.28
CA GLU A 91 13.98 7.61 -5.31
C GLU A 91 12.70 8.14 -5.96
N GLY A 92 11.62 8.18 -5.19
CA GLY A 92 10.35 8.75 -5.64
C GLY A 92 9.47 9.18 -4.48
N PHE A 93 8.56 10.10 -4.77
CA PHE A 93 7.68 10.75 -3.81
C PHE A 93 6.20 10.65 -4.26
N VAL A 94 5.32 10.65 -3.27
CA VAL A 94 3.84 10.57 -3.39
C VAL A 94 3.21 11.20 -2.17
#